data_AF-A0A3B8JMB7-F1
#
_entry.id   AF-A0A3B8JMB7-F1
#
_cell.length_a   1.000
_cell.length_b   1.000
_cell.length_c   1.000
_cell.angle_alpha   90.00
_cell.angle_beta   90.00
_cell.angle_gamma   90.00
#
_symmetry.space_group_name_H-M   'P 1'
#
loop_
_entity.id
_entity.type
_entity.pdbx_description
1 polymer ?
#
loop_
_entity_poly.entity_id
_entity_poly.type
_entity_poly.pdbx_seq_one_letter_code
_entity_poly.pdbx_strand_id
1 'polypeptide(L)'
;DRLPSQSSLSKILPSFAAIASLGLTAVAQLPASAATLIPVNVELSLLVDVSPSISRSEYALQMEGYRDAFIRLSSEFGSGSFGSVAINLIQWSGR
;
A
#
# COMPACT_ATOMS: atom_id res chain seq x y z
N ASP A 1 1.60 -0.45 -84.25
CA ASP A 1 2.94 0.13 -84.13
C ASP A 1 3.04 1.21 -83.08
N ARG A 2 3.91 0.93 -82.09
CA ARG A 2 4.71 1.83 -81.23
C ARG A 2 4.59 1.46 -79.75
N LEU A 3 5.34 0.43 -79.33
CA LEU A 3 5.74 0.25 -77.94
C LEU A 3 6.89 1.22 -77.63
N PRO A 4 6.80 2.08 -76.61
CA PRO A 4 7.96 2.60 -75.92
C PRO A 4 8.33 1.61 -74.79
N SER A 5 9.53 1.57 -74.20
CA SER A 5 10.85 2.11 -74.47
C SER A 5 11.72 1.49 -73.37
N GLN A 6 12.80 0.82 -73.75
CA GLN A 6 14.07 0.65 -73.04
C GLN A 6 14.06 0.46 -71.50
N SER A 7 14.35 -0.78 -71.11
CA SER A 7 15.64 -1.20 -70.56
C SER A 7 16.33 -0.31 -69.51
N SER A 8 16.58 -0.98 -68.39
CA SER A 8 17.70 -0.80 -67.46
C SER A 8 17.61 0.36 -66.46
N LEU A 9 17.65 -0.01 -65.18
CA LEU A 9 18.78 0.25 -64.29
C LEU A 9 18.29 -0.08 -62.87
N SER A 10 18.49 -1.33 -62.47
CA SER A 10 19.54 -1.70 -61.51
C SER A 10 19.32 -1.06 -60.14
N LYS A 11 19.09 -1.88 -59.11
CA LYS A 11 20.02 -1.98 -57.97
C LYS A 11 19.45 -2.83 -56.83
N ILE A 12 20.28 -3.81 -56.47
CA ILE A 12 20.59 -4.22 -55.09
C ILE A 12 19.62 -5.23 -54.45
N LEU A 13 20.02 -6.50 -54.64
CA LEU A 13 19.90 -7.65 -53.73
C LEU A 13 20.27 -7.29 -52.27
N PRO A 14 20.18 -8.23 -51.32
CA PRO A 14 19.06 -8.93 -50.70
C PRO A 14 18.84 -8.39 -49.26
N SER A 15 17.95 -9.01 -48.47
CA SER A 15 18.28 -9.53 -47.11
C SER A 15 17.14 -9.38 -46.10
N PHE A 16 16.79 -10.54 -45.54
CA PHE A 16 16.32 -10.76 -44.17
C PHE A 16 15.27 -9.76 -43.66
N ALA A 17 14.01 -10.04 -44.00
CA ALA A 17 12.89 -9.68 -43.13
C ALA A 17 12.99 -10.49 -41.82
N ALA A 18 13.94 -10.11 -40.97
CA ALA A 18 13.94 -10.49 -39.57
C ALA A 18 12.73 -9.78 -38.94
N ILE A 19 11.62 -10.51 -38.80
CA ILE A 19 10.49 -10.06 -37.99
C ILE A 19 11.00 -10.06 -36.55
N ALA A 20 11.51 -8.90 -36.11
CA ALA A 20 11.81 -8.64 -34.73
C ALA A 20 10.48 -8.68 -33.97
N SER A 21 10.19 -9.82 -33.36
CA SER A 21 9.13 -9.95 -32.36
C SER A 21 9.51 -9.09 -31.15
N LEU A 22 9.15 -7.80 -31.19
CA LEU A 22 9.01 -6.96 -30.00
C LEU A 22 7.77 -7.47 -29.25
N GLY A 23 7.98 -8.50 -28.43
CA GLY A 23 7.07 -8.83 -27.35
C GLY A 23 7.08 -7.68 -26.36
N LEU A 24 6.16 -6.73 -26.53
CA LEU A 24 5.91 -5.66 -25.58
C LEU A 24 5.20 -6.28 -24.36
N THR A 25 5.96 -6.84 -23.42
CA THR A 25 5.45 -7.13 -22.08
C THR A 25 5.31 -5.82 -21.31
N ALA A 26 4.26 -5.06 -21.64
CA ALA A 26 3.75 -4.00 -20.78
C ALA A 26 3.10 -4.68 -19.56
N VAL A 27 3.91 -5.05 -18.57
CA VAL A 27 3.41 -5.34 -17.24
C VAL A 27 2.83 -4.02 -16.73
N ALA A 28 1.51 -3.89 -16.77
CA ALA A 28 0.81 -2.76 -16.21
C ALA A 28 1.18 -2.68 -14.72
N GLN A 29 2.07 -1.75 -14.38
CA GLN A 29 2.30 -1.34 -13.01
C GLN A 29 1.00 -0.68 -12.55
N LEU A 30 0.11 -1.46 -11.94
CA LEU A 30 -1.04 -0.89 -11.25
C LEU A 30 -0.51 0.17 -10.29
N PRO A 31 -1.04 1.40 -10.32
CA PRO A 31 -0.62 2.42 -9.38
C PRO A 31 -0.84 1.85 -7.98
N ALA A 32 0.23 1.80 -7.19
CA ALA A 32 0.11 1.47 -5.78
C ALA A 32 -0.93 2.42 -5.19
N SER A 33 -1.99 1.88 -4.58
CA SER A 33 -2.99 2.70 -3.91
C SER A 33 -2.26 3.57 -2.89
N ALA A 34 -2.24 4.88 -3.12
CA ALA A 34 -1.72 5.81 -2.13
C ALA A 34 -2.54 5.65 -0.85
N ALA A 35 -1.87 5.41 0.28
CA ALA A 35 -2.54 5.41 1.56
C ALA A 35 -3.16 6.79 1.77
N THR A 36 -4.47 6.84 1.94
CA THR A 36 -5.17 8.10 2.23
C THR A 36 -5.07 8.34 3.73
N LEU A 37 -4.46 9.46 4.12
CA LEU A 37 -4.45 9.89 5.51
C LEU A 37 -5.87 10.32 5.88
N ILE A 38 -6.43 9.67 6.90
CA ILE A 38 -7.74 10.02 7.46
C ILE A 38 -7.47 10.99 8.61
N PRO A 39 -7.91 12.26 8.54
CA PRO A 39 -7.75 13.18 9.65
C PRO A 39 -8.63 12.74 10.82
N VAL A 40 -8.07 12.81 12.03
CA VAL A 40 -8.75 12.46 13.28
C VAL A 40 -8.51 13.54 14.32
N ASN A 41 -9.41 13.64 15.30
CA ASN A 41 -9.27 14.58 16.41
C ASN A 41 -8.19 14.17 17.39
N VAL A 42 -8.05 12.86 17.63
CA VAL A 42 -7.04 12.28 18.52
C VAL A 42 -6.51 10.99 17.89
N GLU A 43 -5.19 10.82 17.96
CA GLU A 43 -4.51 9.55 17.71
C GLU A 43 -4.04 8.98 19.05
N LEU A 44 -4.53 7.80 19.44
CA LEU A 44 -4.22 7.16 20.71
C LEU A 44 -3.51 5.83 20.48
N SER A 45 -2.30 5.69 21.03
CA SER A 45 -1.60 4.40 21.06
C SER A 45 -1.60 3.80 22.46
N LEU A 46 -2.19 2.62 22.60
CA LEU A 46 -2.23 1.85 23.84
C LEU A 46 -1.08 0.85 23.85
N LEU A 47 -0.28 0.83 24.91
CA LEU A 47 1.01 0.16 24.96
C LEU A 47 1.01 -0.88 26.07
N VAL A 48 1.05 -2.18 25.74
CA VAL A 48 1.03 -3.28 26.73
C VAL A 48 2.32 -4.11 26.65
N ASP A 49 3.03 -4.20 27.77
CA ASP A 49 4.12 -5.15 27.94
C ASP A 49 3.54 -6.56 28.17
N VAL A 50 3.92 -7.50 27.31
CA VAL A 50 3.58 -8.94 27.39
C VAL A 50 4.83 -9.81 27.53
N SER A 51 5.91 -9.24 28.08
CA SER A 51 7.16 -9.95 28.36
C SER A 51 6.99 -11.04 29.44
N PRO A 52 7.91 -12.03 29.50
CA PRO A 52 7.81 -13.13 30.46
C PRO A 52 7.80 -12.72 31.94
N SER A 53 8.26 -11.51 32.29
CA SER A 53 8.17 -10.97 33.65
C SER A 53 6.77 -10.52 34.05
N ILE A 54 5.84 -10.41 33.10
CA ILE A 54 4.46 -9.99 33.34
C ILE A 54 3.62 -11.23 33.64
N SER A 55 3.10 -11.30 34.87
CA SER A 55 2.15 -12.34 35.25
C SER A 55 0.81 -12.18 34.55
N ARG A 56 0.04 -13.26 34.49
CA ARG A 56 -1.33 -13.23 33.94
C ARG A 56 -2.23 -12.24 34.67
N SER A 57 -2.06 -12.07 35.98
CA SER A 57 -2.80 -11.09 36.79
C SER A 57 -2.41 -9.65 36.47
N GLU A 58 -1.11 -9.36 36.29
CA GLU A 58 -0.65 -8.02 35.93
C GLU A 58 -1.10 -7.65 34.52
N TYR A 59 -1.05 -8.59 33.58
CA TYR A 59 -1.63 -8.39 32.25
C TYR A 59 -3.13 -8.07 32.33
N ALA A 60 -3.90 -8.84 33.12
CA ALA A 60 -5.33 -8.61 33.28
C ALA A 60 -5.61 -7.20 33.86
N LEU A 61 -4.88 -6.78 34.89
CA LEU A 61 -5.02 -5.44 35.48
C LEU A 61 -4.70 -4.33 34.48
N GLN A 62 -3.68 -4.50 33.65
CA GLN A 62 -3.37 -3.55 32.58
C GLN A 62 -4.52 -3.42 31.58
N MET A 63 -5.08 -4.56 31.14
CA MET A 63 -6.20 -4.58 30.19
C MET A 63 -7.49 -4.00 30.79
N GLU A 64 -7.74 -4.25 32.08
CA GLU A 64 -8.87 -3.65 32.81
C GLU A 64 -8.70 -2.13 32.92
N GLY A 65 -7.50 -1.65 33.26
CA GLY A 65 -7.18 -0.22 33.29
C GLY A 65 -7.42 0.45 31.94
N TYR A 66 -6.99 -0.17 30.84
CA TYR A 66 -7.25 0.35 29.50
C TYR A 66 -8.74 0.35 29.15
N ARG A 67 -9.47 -0.74 29.44
CA ARG A 67 -10.93 -0.80 29.24
C ARG A 67 -11.64 0.33 29.98
N ASP A 68 -11.32 0.52 31.25
CA ASP A 68 -12.01 1.49 32.10
C ASP A 68 -11.69 2.93 31.67
N ALA A 69 -10.44 3.21 31.32
CA ALA A 69 -10.05 4.49 30.72
C ALA A 69 -10.78 4.75 29.40
N PHE A 70 -10.90 3.72 28.56
CA PHE A 70 -11.55 3.82 27.27
C PHE A 70 -13.06 4.12 27.39
N ILE A 71 -13.76 3.42 28.30
CA ILE A 71 -15.17 3.69 28.59
C ILE A 71 -15.36 5.13 29.05
N ARG A 72 -14.50 5.62 29.95
CA ARG A 72 -14.58 7.00 30.48
C ARG A 72 -14.34 8.08 29.42
N LEU A 73 -13.53 7.79 28.41
CA LEU A 73 -13.20 8.75 27.34
C LEU A 73 -14.11 8.62 26.11
N SER A 74 -14.91 7.55 26.03
CA SER A 74 -15.70 7.24 24.83
C SER A 74 -16.68 8.33 24.41
N SER A 75 -17.24 9.09 25.36
CA SER A 75 -18.11 10.24 25.07
C SER A 75 -17.38 11.38 24.36
N GLU A 76 -16.07 11.50 24.57
CA GLU A 76 -15.25 12.59 24.02
C GLU A 76 -14.72 12.27 22.62
N PHE A 77 -14.72 11.00 22.20
CA PHE A 77 -14.13 10.59 20.92
C PHE A 77 -14.84 11.16 19.69
N GLY A 78 -16.12 11.50 19.81
CA GLY A 78 -16.89 12.20 18.77
C GLY A 78 -16.81 13.72 18.85
N SER A 79 -16.11 14.27 19.84
CA SER A 79 -15.97 15.71 20.01
C SER A 79 -14.90 16.29 19.08
N GLY A 80 -15.15 17.46 18.50
CA GLY A 80 -14.20 18.18 17.65
C GLY A 80 -14.50 18.11 16.14
N SER A 81 -13.64 18.76 15.35
CA SER A 81 -13.92 19.08 13.94
C SER A 81 -13.97 17.90 12.97
N PHE A 82 -13.40 16.74 13.33
CA PHE A 82 -13.36 15.55 12.45
C PHE A 82 -14.34 14.47 12.90
N GLY A 83 -14.81 14.51 14.16
CA GLY A 83 -15.75 13.54 14.74
C GLY A 83 -15.20 12.10 14.80
N SER A 84 -13.89 11.95 14.71
CA SER A 84 -13.22 10.66 14.55
C SER A 84 -11.98 10.57 15.44
N VAL A 85 -11.68 9.35 15.89
CA VAL A 85 -10.50 9.00 16.68
C VAL A 85 -9.81 7.81 16.03
N ALA A 86 -8.48 7.82 15.98
CA ALA A 86 -7.69 6.66 15.59
C ALA A 86 -7.07 6.01 16.83
N ILE A 87 -7.20 4.70 16.96
CA ILE A 87 -6.75 3.97 18.15
C ILE A 87 -6.01 2.72 17.70
N ASN A 88 -4.84 2.47 18.30
CA ASN A 88 -4.14 1.21 18.16
C ASN A 88 -3.84 0.60 19.55
N LEU A 89 -3.69 -0.72 19.58
CA LEU A 89 -3.15 -1.45 20.72
C LEU A 89 -1.87 -2.14 20.25
N ILE A 90 -0.75 -1.79 20.87
CA ILE A 90 0.56 -2.35 20.60
C ILE A 90 0.95 -3.20 21.79
N GLN A 91 1.15 -4.48 21.53
CA GLN A 91 1.69 -5.41 22.51
C GLN A 91 3.12 -5.78 22.11
N TRP A 92 4.04 -5.79 23.06
CA TRP A 92 5.42 -6.21 22.81
C TRP A 92 5.92 -7.16 23.90
N SER A 93 6.79 -8.06 23.50
CA SER A 93 7.63 -8.84 24.40
C SER A 93 9.08 -8.73 23.95
N GLY A 94 10.02 -8.80 24.90
CA GLY A 94 11.41 -9.10 24.58
C GLY A 94 11.56 -10.50 23.98
N ARG A 95 12.70 -10.74 23.31
CA ARG A 95 13.08 -12.07 22.81
C ARG A 95 13.25 -13.08 23.94
#